data_AF-A0A1B6F3E0-F1
#
_entry.id   AF-A0A1B6F3E0-F1
#
_cell.length_a   1.000
_cell.length_b   1.000
_cell.length_c   1.000
_cell.angle_alpha   90.00
_cell.angle_beta   90.00
_cell.angle_gamma   90.00
#
_symmetry.space_group_name_H-M   'P 1'
#
loop_
_entity.id
_entity.type
_entity.pdbx_description
1 polymer ?
#
loop_
_entity_poly.entity_id
_entity_poly.type
_entity_poly.pdbx_seq_one_letter_code
_entity_poly.pdbx_strand_id
1 'polypeptide(L)'
;MSLMTLPLEVLEILFLYLGVEDLSGVWKVVGMEGSDSFWMKVCRREGFKKIPGEEEDWRDVFQRNINWITETYRKREYKFQKISSMSLEVQRVMLKDTVHRKNLLLKGNENEVLVWNLENDPEVVQKLSVDYIQVSGSKLYTHIASYS
;
A
#
# COMPACT_ATOMS: atom_id res chain seq x y z
N MET A 1 -17.14 -29.75 -23.33
CA MET A 1 -17.04 -28.33 -23.73
C MET A 1 -15.82 -27.73 -23.06
N SER A 2 -15.03 -26.93 -23.76
CA SER A 2 -13.86 -26.27 -23.17
C SER A 2 -14.29 -24.96 -22.49
N LEU A 3 -13.70 -24.62 -21.35
CA LEU A 3 -13.91 -23.30 -20.73
C LEU A 3 -13.48 -22.16 -21.67
N MET A 4 -12.48 -22.38 -22.51
CA MET A 4 -11.94 -21.37 -23.43
C MET A 4 -12.90 -20.95 -24.55
N THR A 5 -14.02 -21.66 -24.73
CA THR A 5 -15.04 -21.33 -25.73
C THR A 5 -16.23 -20.59 -25.15
N LEU A 6 -16.26 -20.38 -23.82
CA LEU A 6 -17.35 -19.67 -23.16
C LEU A 6 -17.18 -18.16 -23.27
N PRO A 7 -18.28 -17.39 -23.38
CA PRO A 7 -18.23 -15.94 -23.29
C PRO A 7 -17.63 -15.47 -21.95
N LEU A 8 -16.99 -14.31 -21.97
CA LEU A 8 -16.34 -13.71 -20.79
C LEU A 8 -17.32 -13.59 -19.62
N GLU A 9 -18.56 -13.17 -19.88
CA GLU A 9 -19.59 -12.96 -18.87
C GLU A 9 -19.95 -14.27 -18.16
N VAL A 10 -19.98 -15.38 -18.89
CA VAL A 10 -20.24 -16.72 -18.32
C VAL A 10 -19.05 -17.16 -17.48
N LEU A 11 -17.82 -16.93 -17.96
CA LEU A 11 -16.60 -17.23 -17.22
C LEU A 11 -16.52 -16.43 -15.91
N GLU A 12 -16.83 -15.14 -15.94
CA GLU A 12 -16.87 -14.29 -14.76
C GLU A 12 -17.89 -14.79 -13.73
N ILE A 13 -19.09 -15.20 -14.17
CA ILE A 13 -20.10 -15.77 -13.27
C ILE A 13 -19.57 -17.03 -12.60
N LEU A 14 -18.95 -17.94 -13.37
CA LEU A 14 -18.41 -19.19 -12.82
C LEU A 14 -17.24 -18.93 -11.86
N PHE A 15 -16.33 -18.03 -12.25
CA PHE A 15 -15.11 -17.77 -11.49
C PHE A 15 -15.39 -16.96 -10.22
N LEU A 16 -16.51 -16.23 -10.12
CA LEU A 16 -16.94 -15.59 -8.88
C LEU A 16 -17.21 -16.59 -7.72
N TYR A 17 -17.32 -17.88 -8.00
CA TYR A 17 -17.46 -18.92 -6.97
C TYR A 17 -16.13 -19.54 -6.54
N LEU A 18 -15.03 -19.24 -7.22
CA LEU A 18 -13.72 -19.79 -6.91
C LEU A 18 -13.07 -19.08 -5.72
N GLY A 19 -12.21 -19.83 -5.01
CA GLY A 19 -11.27 -19.29 -4.05
C GLY A 19 -10.26 -18.35 -4.72
N VAL A 20 -9.76 -17.37 -3.98
CA VAL A 20 -8.90 -16.33 -4.57
C VAL A 20 -7.52 -16.84 -4.95
N GLU A 21 -7.09 -17.93 -4.33
CA GLU A 21 -5.85 -18.63 -4.62
C GLU A 21 -5.86 -19.24 -6.04
N ASP A 22 -7.02 -19.70 -6.50
CA ASP A 22 -7.18 -20.37 -7.79
C ASP A 22 -7.42 -19.40 -8.95
N LEU A 23 -7.99 -18.22 -8.66
CA LEU A 23 -8.43 -17.26 -9.66
C LEU A 23 -7.33 -16.85 -10.64
N SER A 24 -6.13 -16.56 -10.13
CA SER A 24 -4.99 -16.15 -10.96
C SER A 24 -4.59 -17.26 -11.95
N GLY A 25 -4.61 -18.51 -11.50
CA GLY A 25 -4.27 -19.67 -12.32
C GLY A 25 -5.32 -19.93 -13.38
N VAL A 26 -6.60 -19.89 -13.02
CA VAL A 26 -7.71 -20.19 -13.93
C VAL A 26 -7.81 -19.15 -15.05
N TRP A 27 -7.69 -17.85 -14.76
CA TRP A 27 -7.66 -16.82 -15.81
C TRP A 27 -6.48 -17.00 -16.76
N LYS A 28 -5.30 -17.33 -16.23
CA LYS A 28 -4.12 -17.64 -17.05
C LYS A 28 -4.35 -18.86 -17.96
N VAL A 29 -5.00 -19.90 -17.45
CA VAL A 29 -5.34 -21.09 -18.24
C VAL A 29 -6.30 -20.73 -19.37
N VAL A 30 -7.36 -19.97 -19.09
CA VAL A 30 -8.34 -19.56 -20.10
C VAL A 30 -7.75 -18.58 -21.13
N GLY A 31 -6.64 -17.91 -20.80
CA GLY A 31 -5.98 -16.96 -21.70
C GLY A 31 -6.77 -15.65 -21.87
N MET A 32 -7.65 -15.35 -20.91
CA MET A 32 -8.46 -14.14 -20.86
C MET A 32 -8.29 -13.46 -19.52
N GLU A 33 -8.77 -12.23 -19.40
CA GLU A 33 -8.73 -11.46 -18.16
C GLU A 33 -10.14 -11.02 -17.78
N GLY A 34 -10.47 -11.13 -16.49
CA GLY A 34 -11.72 -10.62 -15.95
C GLY A 34 -11.78 -9.09 -16.04
N SER A 35 -12.97 -8.56 -16.22
CA SER A 35 -13.23 -7.12 -16.19
C SER A 35 -12.93 -6.51 -14.83
N ASP A 36 -12.70 -5.20 -14.78
CA ASP A 36 -12.55 -4.46 -13.52
C ASP A 36 -13.77 -4.67 -12.58
N SER A 37 -14.97 -4.83 -13.16
CA SER A 37 -16.20 -5.11 -12.42
C SER A 37 -16.19 -6.47 -11.73
N PHE A 38 -15.59 -7.49 -12.36
CA PHE A 38 -15.39 -8.81 -11.78
C PHE A 38 -14.41 -8.72 -10.62
N TRP A 39 -13.24 -8.10 -10.82
CA TRP A 39 -12.23 -7.95 -9.77
C TRP A 39 -12.76 -7.15 -8.59
N MET A 40 -13.57 -6.11 -8.83
CA MET A 40 -14.25 -5.37 -7.78
C MET A 40 -15.12 -6.27 -6.91
N LYS A 41 -15.91 -7.17 -7.51
CA LYS A 41 -16.77 -8.10 -6.77
C LYS A 41 -15.95 -9.07 -5.94
N VAL A 42 -14.88 -9.63 -6.50
CA VAL A 42 -13.94 -10.52 -5.79
C VAL A 42 -13.29 -9.79 -4.62
N CYS A 43 -12.71 -8.61 -4.84
CA CYS A 43 -12.10 -7.82 -3.78
C CYS A 43 -13.08 -7.48 -2.65
N ARG A 44 -14.32 -7.10 -2.98
CA ARG A 44 -15.35 -6.82 -1.97
C ARG A 44 -15.72 -8.06 -1.18
N ARG A 45 -15.82 -9.23 -1.82
CA ARG A 45 -16.12 -10.51 -1.16
C ARG A 45 -15.08 -10.84 -0.10
N GLU A 46 -13.80 -10.61 -0.40
CA GLU A 46 -12.68 -10.86 0.53
C GLU A 46 -12.37 -9.70 1.48
N GLY A 47 -13.09 -8.57 1.36
CA GLY A 47 -12.83 -7.38 2.17
C GLY A 47 -11.56 -6.60 1.77
N PHE A 48 -11.00 -6.84 0.59
CA PHE A 48 -9.88 -6.08 0.04
C PHE A 48 -10.32 -4.65 -0.31
N LYS A 49 -9.48 -3.68 0.07
CA LYS A 49 -9.77 -2.24 -0.09
C LYS A 49 -8.69 -1.55 -0.91
N LYS A 50 -9.09 -0.55 -1.70
CA LYS A 50 -8.18 0.41 -2.34
C LYS A 50 -7.42 1.20 -1.28
N ILE A 51 -6.19 1.60 -1.59
CA ILE A 51 -5.46 2.54 -0.72
C ILE A 51 -6.08 3.93 -0.89
N PRO A 52 -6.43 4.62 0.21
CA PRO A 52 -6.95 5.97 0.12
C PRO A 52 -5.99 6.92 -0.59
N GLY A 53 -6.48 7.55 -1.66
CA GLY A 53 -5.71 8.53 -2.42
C GLY A 53 -4.82 7.94 -3.51
N GLU A 54 -4.88 6.64 -3.80
CA GLU A 54 -4.24 6.06 -4.99
C GLU A 54 -5.27 5.75 -6.07
N GLU A 55 -4.91 6.01 -7.33
CA GLU A 55 -5.69 5.59 -8.49
C GLU A 55 -5.25 4.16 -8.83
N GLU A 56 -5.97 3.17 -8.29
CA GLU A 56 -5.71 1.75 -8.52
C GLU A 56 -6.93 1.10 -9.19
N ASP A 57 -6.73 0.22 -10.16
CA ASP A 57 -7.78 -0.65 -10.68
C ASP A 57 -8.04 -1.81 -9.69
N TRP A 58 -9.21 -2.42 -9.74
CA TRP A 58 -9.54 -3.50 -8.78
C TRP A 58 -8.70 -4.75 -8.98
N ARG A 59 -8.17 -4.95 -10.19
CA ARG A 59 -7.20 -6.01 -10.45
C ARG A 59 -5.90 -5.80 -9.67
N ASP A 60 -5.42 -4.57 -9.57
CA ASP A 60 -4.20 -4.25 -8.81
C ASP A 60 -4.42 -4.46 -7.31
N VAL A 61 -5.60 -4.06 -6.82
CA VAL A 61 -6.02 -4.35 -5.44
C VAL A 61 -6.00 -5.85 -5.19
N PHE A 62 -6.59 -6.65 -6.07
CA PHE A 62 -6.57 -8.11 -5.97
C PHE A 62 -5.14 -8.64 -5.93
N GLN A 63 -4.33 -8.30 -6.93
CA GLN A 63 -2.96 -8.80 -7.07
C GLN A 63 -2.09 -8.44 -5.87
N ARG A 64 -2.21 -7.21 -5.34
CA ARG A 64 -1.48 -6.78 -4.15
C ARG A 64 -1.83 -7.67 -2.94
N ASN A 65 -3.11 -7.93 -2.71
CA ASN A 65 -3.54 -8.75 -1.58
C ASN A 65 -3.10 -10.21 -1.75
N ILE A 66 -3.20 -10.76 -2.96
CA ILE A 66 -2.68 -12.10 -3.27
C ILE A 66 -1.18 -12.17 -2.99
N ASN A 67 -0.40 -11.18 -3.42
CA ASN A 67 1.05 -11.18 -3.18
C ASN A 67 1.40 -11.23 -1.69
N TRP A 68 0.59 -10.59 -0.84
CA TRP A 68 0.74 -10.68 0.61
C TRP A 68 0.36 -12.05 1.15
N ILE A 69 -0.79 -12.60 0.73
CA ILE A 69 -1.30 -13.90 1.17
C ILE A 69 -0.34 -15.03 0.79
N THR A 70 0.24 -14.99 -0.41
CA THR A 70 1.12 -16.03 -0.94
C THR A 70 2.60 -15.77 -0.68
N GLU A 71 2.95 -14.73 0.10
CA GLU A 71 4.32 -14.31 0.39
C GLU A 71 5.19 -14.03 -0.86
N THR A 72 4.57 -13.68 -1.99
CA THR A 72 5.26 -13.33 -3.24
C THR A 72 5.51 -11.83 -3.37
N TYR A 73 5.24 -11.07 -2.31
CA TYR A 73 5.54 -9.64 -2.24
C TYR A 73 7.05 -9.37 -2.34
N ARG A 74 7.40 -8.20 -2.89
CA ARG A 74 8.80 -7.75 -2.92
C ARG A 74 9.16 -7.06 -1.62
N LYS A 75 9.92 -7.75 -0.76
CA LYS A 75 10.47 -7.17 0.46
C LYS A 75 11.66 -6.27 0.13
N ARG A 76 11.66 -5.02 0.61
CA ARG A 76 12.82 -4.12 0.57
C ARG A 76 13.18 -3.71 2.00
N GLU A 77 14.45 -3.82 2.37
CA GLU A 77 14.95 -3.43 3.68
C GLU A 77 15.90 -2.24 3.55
N TYR A 78 15.65 -1.19 4.33
CA TYR A 78 16.44 0.03 4.29
C TYR A 78 17.00 0.35 5.67
N LYS A 79 18.30 0.67 5.72
CA LYS A 79 18.96 1.17 6.92
C LYS A 79 19.05 2.69 6.83
N PHE A 80 18.19 3.38 7.57
CA PHE A 80 18.26 4.84 7.66
C PHE A 80 19.46 5.25 8.51
N GLN A 81 20.57 5.63 7.86
CA GLN A 81 21.84 5.96 8.54
C GLN A 81 21.74 7.14 9.53
N LYS A 82 20.70 7.97 9.46
CA LYS A 82 20.62 9.25 10.20
C LYS A 82 19.95 9.19 11.57
N ILE A 83 19.52 8.03 12.05
CA ILE A 83 19.04 7.86 13.45
C ILE A 83 20.19 7.38 14.38
N SER A 84 21.42 7.33 13.87
CA SER A 84 22.60 6.80 14.57
C SER A 84 23.25 7.75 15.56
N SER A 85 22.91 9.05 15.54
CA SER A 85 23.39 10.02 16.54
C SER A 85 22.54 10.06 17.82
N MET A 86 21.52 9.21 17.94
CA MET A 86 20.63 9.15 19.10
C MET A 86 20.96 7.98 20.01
N SER A 87 20.86 8.19 21.34
CA SER A 87 20.97 7.10 22.30
C SER A 87 19.87 6.05 22.05
N LEU A 88 20.21 4.78 22.25
CA LEU A 88 19.32 3.62 22.04
C LEU A 88 18.00 3.70 22.83
N GLU A 89 17.99 4.43 23.94
CA GLU A 89 16.80 4.68 24.77
C GLU A 89 15.82 5.66 24.11
N VAL A 90 16.35 6.63 23.36
CA VAL A 90 15.59 7.66 22.64
C VAL A 90 15.09 7.14 21.28
N GLN A 91 15.81 6.19 20.66
CA GLN A 91 15.36 5.49 19.44
C GLN A 91 14.05 4.70 19.63
N ARG A 92 13.75 4.25 20.85
CA ARG A 92 12.54 3.50 21.18
C ARG A 92 11.32 4.39 21.42
N VAL A 93 11.53 5.69 21.62
CA VAL A 93 10.47 6.62 22.04
C VAL A 93 10.16 7.58 20.88
N MET A 94 9.03 7.28 20.23
CA MET A 94 8.32 8.12 19.25
C MET A 94 8.92 8.29 17.85
N LEU A 95 9.15 7.18 17.15
CA LEU A 95 8.93 7.20 15.70
C LEU A 95 7.43 7.02 15.47
N LYS A 96 6.69 8.13 15.40
CA LYS A 96 5.36 8.08 14.78
C LYS A 96 5.62 8.08 13.28
N ASP A 97 5.50 6.92 12.67
CA ASP A 97 5.58 6.74 11.24
C ASP A 97 4.17 6.81 10.63
N THR A 98 4.06 7.48 9.50
CA THR A 98 2.83 7.47 8.71
C THR A 98 3.23 7.37 7.26
N VAL A 99 2.79 6.29 6.62
CA VAL A 99 2.94 6.12 5.17
C VAL A 99 1.75 6.79 4.50
N HIS A 100 2.04 7.71 3.59
CA HIS A 100 1.04 8.31 2.72
C HIS A 100 1.51 8.18 1.28
N ARG A 101 0.86 7.28 0.52
CA ARG A 101 1.30 6.87 -0.81
C ARG A 101 2.75 6.36 -0.77
N LYS A 102 3.60 6.89 -1.65
CA LYS A 102 5.04 6.62 -1.68
C LYS A 102 5.86 7.33 -0.61
N ASN A 103 5.25 8.16 0.23
CA ASN A 103 5.99 8.97 1.19
C ASN A 103 5.86 8.40 2.61
N LEU A 104 6.99 8.14 3.24
CA LEU A 104 7.08 7.81 4.66
C LEU A 104 7.42 9.09 5.44
N LEU A 105 6.52 9.49 6.32
CA LEU A 105 6.74 10.61 7.23
C LEU A 105 7.30 10.03 8.53
N LEU A 106 8.52 10.44 8.88
CA LEU A 106 9.19 10.07 10.12
C LEU A 106 9.36 11.31 10.99
N LYS A 107 8.65 11.37 12.12
CA LYS A 107 8.90 12.38 13.14
C LYS A 107 10.06 11.93 14.04
N GLY A 108 11.14 12.71 14.06
CA GLY A 108 12.22 12.57 15.05
C GLY A 108 11.94 13.36 16.33
N ASN A 109 12.91 13.45 17.24
CA ASN A 109 12.73 14.16 18.52
C ASN A 109 13.04 15.66 18.48
N GLU A 110 13.61 16.20 17.39
CA GLU A 110 14.05 17.60 17.31
C GLU A 110 13.08 18.53 16.58
N ASN A 111 11.77 18.34 16.78
CA ASN A 111 10.73 19.04 16.01
C ASN A 111 10.92 18.90 14.50
N GLU A 112 11.63 17.86 14.04
CA GLU A 112 11.88 17.62 12.62
C GLU A 112 11.07 16.41 12.18
N VAL A 113 10.35 16.59 11.07
CA VAL A 113 9.72 15.52 10.31
C VAL A 113 10.46 15.38 9.00
N LEU A 114 10.98 14.18 8.77
CA LEU A 114 11.59 13.78 7.51
C LEU A 114 10.54 13.13 6.63
N VAL A 115 10.39 13.62 5.41
CA VAL A 115 9.57 12.98 4.38
C VAL A 115 10.49 12.21 3.46
N TRP A 116 10.35 10.89 3.47
CA TRP A 116 11.11 9.98 2.63
C TRP A 116 10.25 9.51 1.47
N ASN A 117 10.74 9.61 0.23
CA ASN A 117 10.11 8.94 -0.90
C ASN A 117 10.61 7.49 -0.96
N LEU A 118 9.72 6.51 -1.04
CA LEU A 118 9.98 5.07 -1.04
C LEU A 118 9.80 4.39 -2.40
N GLU A 119 9.49 5.14 -3.47
CA GLU A 119 9.19 4.58 -4.80
C GLU A 119 10.38 3.79 -5.38
N ASN A 120 11.58 4.38 -5.28
CA ASN A 120 12.83 3.83 -5.77
C ASN A 120 13.81 3.58 -4.61
N ASP A 121 15.05 4.07 -4.75
CA ASP A 121 16.00 4.17 -3.66
C ASP A 121 15.54 5.28 -2.70
N PRO A 122 15.32 4.97 -1.41
CA PRO A 122 14.74 5.94 -0.51
C PRO A 122 15.60 7.18 -0.33
N GLU A 123 14.97 8.33 -0.54
CA GLU A 123 15.61 9.63 -0.38
C GLU A 123 14.74 10.55 0.47
N VAL A 124 15.39 11.43 1.22
CA VAL A 124 14.71 12.51 1.93
C VAL A 124 14.33 13.57 0.91
N VAL A 125 13.04 13.69 0.61
CA VAL A 125 12.51 14.70 -0.32
C VAL A 125 12.17 16.01 0.39
N GLN A 126 11.87 15.96 1.70
CA GLN A 126 11.53 17.15 2.46
C GLN A 126 11.89 17.02 3.94
N LYS A 127 12.20 18.16 4.55
CA LYS A 127 12.44 18.33 5.99
C LYS A 127 11.48 19.42 6.49
N LEU A 128 10.68 19.10 7.50
CA LEU A 128 9.71 20.02 8.09
C LEU A 128 10.05 20.25 9.56
N SER A 129 10.09 21.51 10.00
CA SER A 129 10.22 21.85 11.42
C SER A 129 8.82 22.03 12.03
N VAL A 130 8.31 20.99 12.70
CA VAL A 130 6.94 20.90 13.22
C VAL A 130 6.88 20.09 14.52
N ASP A 131 6.07 20.54 15.48
CA ASP A 131 5.83 19.86 16.76
C ASP A 131 4.78 18.76 16.64
N TYR A 132 3.89 18.83 15.65
CA TYR A 132 2.81 17.86 15.47
C TYR A 132 2.53 17.59 13.99
N ILE A 133 2.23 16.32 13.69
CA ILE A 133 1.76 15.88 12.37
C ILE A 133 0.52 14.98 12.46
N GLN A 134 -0.41 15.22 11.54
CA GLN A 134 -1.52 14.34 11.24
C GLN A 134 -1.77 14.31 9.73
N VAL A 135 -1.87 13.11 9.17
CA VAL A 135 -2.30 12.91 7.79
C VAL A 135 -3.78 12.50 7.82
N SER A 136 -4.60 13.14 7.00
CA SER A 136 -6.00 12.76 6.80
C SER A 136 -6.39 12.93 5.35
N GLY A 137 -6.75 11.83 4.68
CA GLY A 137 -6.97 11.81 3.24
C GLY A 137 -5.74 12.35 2.51
N SER A 138 -5.92 13.34 1.64
CA SER A 138 -4.86 14.02 0.88
C SER A 138 -4.29 15.27 1.58
N LYS A 139 -4.51 15.43 2.89
CA LYS A 139 -4.10 16.63 3.65
C LYS A 139 -3.10 16.27 4.73
N LEU A 140 -2.04 17.07 4.82
CA LEU A 140 -1.07 17.04 5.90
C LEU A 140 -1.31 18.25 6.80
N TYR A 141 -1.61 17.98 8.07
CA TYR A 141 -1.77 19.00 9.10
C TYR A 141 -0.49 19.06 9.93
N THR A 142 0.08 20.25 10.02
CA THR A 142 1.30 20.54 10.79
C THR A 142 1.02 21.65 11.80
N HIS A 143 1.59 21.54 12.99
CA HIS A 143 1.53 22.62 13.98
C HIS A 143 2.92 22.89 14.55
N ILE A 144 3.24 24.17 14.73
CA ILE A 144 4.43 24.65 15.43
C ILE A 144 3.93 25.35 16.71
N ALA A 145 4.28 24.80 17.86
CA ALA A 145 3.99 25.41 19.15
C ALA A 145 4.79 26.70 19.26
N SER A 146 4.07 27.82 19.38
CA SER A 146 4.65 29.13 19.67
C SER A 146 4.65 29.29 21.19
N TYR A 147 5.82 29.24 21.83
CA TYR A 147 5.95 29.66 23.22
C TYR A 147 6.17 31.17 23.23
N SER A 148 5.21 31.91 23.78
CA SER A 148 5.32 33.33 24.13
C SER A 148 6.02 33.52 25.47
#